data_AF-A0A2S3U5D1-F1
#
_entry.id   AF-A0A2S3U5D1-F1
#
_cell.length_a   1.000
_cell.length_b   1.000
_cell.length_c   1.000
_cell.angle_alpha   90.00
_cell.angle_beta   90.00
_cell.angle_gamma   90.00
#
_symmetry.space_group_name_H-M   'P 1'
#
loop_
_entity.id
_entity.type
_entity.pdbx_description
1 polymer ?
#
loop_
_entity_poly.entity_id
_entity_poly.type
_entity_poly.pdbx_seq_one_letter_code
_entity_poly.pdbx_strand_id
1 'polypeptide(L)' 'MVATPMYSDVILPAATWYEKADLSSTDMHPFIHPFNAAINPMWESKSDWQQFKTLAKDVL' A
#
# COMPACT_ATOMS: atom_id res chain seq x y z
N MET A 1 10.56 -8.65 6.38
CA MET A 1 9.22 -8.95 6.95
C MET A 1 9.20 -8.39 8.36
N VAL A 2 8.14 -7.68 8.75
CA VAL A 2 7.95 -7.22 10.14
C VAL A 2 7.37 -8.34 11.00
N ALA A 3 7.28 -8.18 12.31
CA ALA A 3 6.84 -9.25 13.21
C ALA A 3 5.39 -9.71 12.97
N THR A 4 4.46 -8.78 12.72
CA THR A 4 3.01 -9.11 12.64
C THR A 4 2.66 -10.14 11.55
N PRO A 5 3.12 -10.02 10.29
CA PRO A 5 2.85 -11.03 9.27
C PRO A 5 3.38 -12.44 9.61
N MET A 6 4.43 -12.58 10.43
CA MET A 6 4.97 -13.90 10.83
C MET A 6 4.00 -14.70 11.71
N TYR A 7 3.05 -14.03 12.35
CA TYR A 7 2.05 -14.62 13.24
C TYR A 7 0.62 -14.44 12.71
N SER A 8 0.46 -14.04 11.44
CA SER A 8 -0.85 -13.85 10.79
C SER A 8 -1.24 -15.09 9.99
N ASP A 9 -2.53 -15.42 9.95
CA ASP A 9 -3.03 -16.55 9.14
C ASP A 9 -2.97 -16.28 7.63
N VAL A 10 -3.14 -15.01 7.24
CA VAL A 10 -3.18 -14.57 5.84
C VAL A 10 -2.31 -13.31 5.70
N ILE A 11 -1.55 -13.25 4.60
CA ILE A 11 -0.66 -12.14 4.28
C ILE A 11 -0.90 -11.73 2.83
N LEU A 12 -1.18 -10.44 2.60
CA LEU A 12 -1.32 -9.87 1.28
C LEU A 12 -0.08 -9.00 0.96
N PRO A 13 0.55 -9.15 -0.22
CA PRO A 13 1.73 -8.37 -0.57
C PRO A 13 1.36 -6.91 -0.90
N ALA A 14 1.69 -5.98 -0.01
CA ALA A 14 1.46 -4.55 -0.24
C ALA A 14 2.57 -3.94 -1.13
N ALA A 15 2.17 -3.06 -2.05
CA ALA A 15 3.10 -2.28 -2.87
C ALA A 15 3.90 -1.30 -2.00
N THR A 16 5.17 -1.11 -2.33
CA THR A 16 6.01 -0.11 -1.67
C THR A 16 5.56 1.31 -2.01
N TRP A 17 6.00 2.29 -1.21
CA TRP A 17 5.81 3.71 -1.48
C TRP A 17 6.32 4.20 -2.85
N TYR A 18 7.26 3.50 -3.48
CA TYR A 18 7.72 3.80 -4.86
C TYR A 18 6.93 3.09 -5.96
N GLU A 19 5.88 2.37 -5.60
CA GLU A 19 5.06 1.58 -6.52
C GLU A 19 3.57 2.00 -6.46
N LYS A 20 3.25 3.04 -5.68
CA LYS A 20 1.86 3.49 -5.48
C LYS A 20 1.73 5.01 -5.48
N ALA A 21 0.51 5.46 -5.75
CA ALA A 21 0.10 6.85 -5.63
C ALA A 21 -0.56 7.10 -4.28
N ASP A 22 -0.05 8.05 -3.52
CA ASP A 22 -0.62 8.47 -2.23
C ASP A 22 -0.15 9.89 -1.85
N LEU A 23 -0.62 10.42 -0.71
CA LEU A 23 -0.20 11.72 -0.17
C LEU A 23 0.40 11.57 1.22
N SER A 24 1.41 12.38 1.53
CA SER A 24 2.07 12.42 2.84
C SER A 24 2.27 13.86 3.31
N SER A 25 2.04 14.10 4.60
CA SER A 25 2.28 15.36 5.30
C SER A 25 2.62 15.06 6.77
N THR A 26 3.16 16.05 7.49
CA THR A 26 3.56 15.89 8.90
C THR A 26 3.40 17.21 9.64
N ASP A 27 3.22 17.14 10.96
CA ASP A 27 3.11 18.31 11.85
C ASP A 27 4.37 19.20 11.85
N MET A 28 5.52 18.67 11.40
CA MET A 28 6.81 19.40 11.40
C MET A 28 6.88 20.53 10.36
N HIS A 29 6.05 20.51 9.32
CA HIS A 29 6.08 21.50 8.24
C HIS A 29 4.73 21.62 7.51
N PRO A 30 4.40 22.80 6.94
CA PRO A 30 3.11 23.04 6.28
C PRO A 30 3.08 22.60 4.80
N PHE A 31 3.85 21.57 4.44
CA PHE A 31 3.94 21.05 3.07
C PHE A 31 3.31 19.66 2.94
N ILE A 32 2.69 19.42 1.78
CA ILE A 32 2.18 18.12 1.34
C ILE A 32 3.03 17.59 0.19
N HIS A 33 3.34 16.30 0.23
CA HIS A 33 4.17 15.62 -0.76
C HIS A 33 3.46 14.38 -1.31
N PRO A 34 3.48 14.15 -2.62
CA PRO A 34 2.95 12.92 -3.20
C PRO A 34 3.97 11.77 -3.07
N PHE A 35 3.45 10.56 -2.89
CA PHE A 35 4.13 9.35 -3.33
C PHE A 35 3.71 9.09 -4.78
N ASN A 36 4.69 8.99 -5.68
CA ASN A 36 4.46 8.64 -7.07
C ASN A 36 5.14 7.31 -7.37
N ALA A 37 4.43 6.46 -8.12
CA ALA A 37 4.97 5.20 -8.59
C ALA A 37 6.13 5.45 -9.57
N ALA A 38 7.34 5.10 -9.16
CA ALA A 38 8.52 5.08 -10.03
C ALA A 38 8.46 3.92 -11.02
N ILE A 39 7.87 2.81 -10.59
CA ILE A 39 7.60 1.60 -11.37
C ILE A 39 6.25 1.02 -10.96
N ASN A 40 5.71 0.08 -11.74
CA ASN A 40 4.53 -0.67 -11.33
C ASN A 40 4.84 -1.58 -10.13
N PRO A 41 3.84 -1.89 -9.28
CA PRO A 41 3.97 -2.89 -8.23
C PRO A 41 4.60 -4.18 -8.76
N MET A 42 5.72 -4.58 -8.15
CA MET A 42 6.40 -5.81 -8.55
C MET A 42 5.61 -7.05 -8.11
N TRP A 43 5.80 -8.15 -8.85
CA TRP A 43 5.16 -9.44 -8.56
C TRP A 43 3.64 -9.33 -8.50
N GLU A 44 3.01 -9.95 -7.49
CA GLU A 44 1.57 -9.89 -7.25
C GLU A 44 1.20 -8.80 -6.24
N SER A 45 2.14 -7.90 -5.92
CA SER A 45 1.85 -6.81 -4.99
C SER A 45 0.83 -5.83 -5.57
N LYS A 46 0.05 -5.20 -4.69
CA LYS A 46 -0.96 -4.21 -5.06
C LYS A 46 -0.93 -3.07 -4.06
N SER A 47 -1.37 -1.88 -4.46
CA SER A 47 -1.58 -0.81 -3.48
C SER A 47 -2.68 -1.19 -2.50
N ASP A 48 -2.61 -0.68 -1.28
CA ASP A 48 -3.59 -0.98 -0.23
C ASP A 48 -5.02 -0.66 -0.71
N TRP A 49 -5.18 0.47 -1.41
CA TRP A 49 -6.42 0.87 -2.07
C TRP A 49 -6.96 -0.18 -3.03
N GLN A 50 -6.11 -0.72 -3.91
CA GLN A 50 -6.53 -1.74 -4.87
C GLN A 50 -6.86 -3.08 -4.19
N GLN A 51 -6.14 -3.44 -3.13
CA GLN A 51 -6.41 -4.64 -2.33
C GLN A 51 -7.79 -4.58 -1.71
N PHE A 52 -8.09 -3.53 -0.95
CA PHE A 52 -9.42 -3.38 -0.33
C PHE A 52 -10.53 -3.23 -1.37
N LYS A 53 -10.28 -2.54 -2.49
CA LYS A 53 -11.23 -2.48 -3.61
C LYS A 53 -11.52 -3.86 -4.21
N THR A 54 -10.53 -4.75 -4.28
CA THR A 54 -10.72 -6.13 -4.80
C THR A 54 -11.50 -6.96 -3.79
N LEU A 55 -11.10 -6.94 -2.52
CA LEU A 55 -11.82 -7.65 -1.45
C LEU A 55 -13.29 -7.21 -1.37
N ALA A 56 -13.54 -5.91 -1.49
CA ALA A 56 -14.90 -5.37 -1.47
C ALA A 56 -15.76 -5.86 -2.66
N LYS A 57 -15.15 -6.15 -3.82
CA LYS A 57 -15.87 -6.72 -4.98
C LYS A 57 -16.19 -8.20 -4.81
N ASP A 58 -15.37 -8.93 -4.08
CA ASP A 58 -15.57 -10.37 -3.88
C ASP A 58 -16.62 -10.65 -2.79
N VAL A 59 -16.80 -9.70 -1.86
CA VAL A 59 -17.75 -9.81 -0.74
C VAL A 59 -19.15 -9.30 -1.08
N LEU A 60 -19.28 -8.44 -2.10
CA LEU A 60 -20.55 -7.86 -2.58
C LEU A 60 -21.06 -8.58 -3.82
#